data_AF-A0AAN0Y7F9-F1
#
_entry.id   AF-A0AAN0Y7F9-F1
#
_cell.length_a   1.000
_cell.length_b   1.000
_cell.length_c   1.000
_cell.angle_alpha   90.00
_cell.angle_beta   90.00
_cell.angle_gamma   90.00
#
_symmetry.space_group_name_H-M   'P 1'
#
loop_
_entity.id
_entity.type
_entity.pdbx_description
1 polymer ?
#
loop_
_entity_poly.entity_id
_entity_poly.type
_entity_poly.pdbx_seq_one_letter_code
_entity_poly.pdbx_strand_id
1 'polypeptide(L)'
;MNQSDKIIFTALLVEQARSTVESYLAQLLAGKIEEASPPVSVMWKFLGEQLQNKVKEVLYEIFHVDLYDKNDEDLIIALEAHMAEMSGTQLFHRIYTEDEVIEMSPKKFNFLLNSLVESMHNKIQEKSYYPGTQIQITRSNDIKS
;
A
#
# COMPACT_ATOMS: atom_id res chain seq x y z
N MET A 1 6.12 -13.54 13.93
CA MET A 1 4.69 -13.79 14.23
C MET A 1 4.51 -15.19 14.81
N ASN A 2 4.27 -15.29 16.11
CA ASN A 2 4.08 -16.59 16.77
C ASN A 2 2.65 -17.12 16.51
N GLN A 3 2.36 -18.35 16.94
CA GLN A 3 1.04 -18.97 16.73
C GLN A 3 -0.10 -18.22 17.46
N SER A 4 0.21 -17.59 18.59
CA SER A 4 -0.72 -16.79 19.38
C SER A 4 -1.08 -15.48 18.67
N ASP A 5 -0.14 -14.82 17.99
CA ASP A 5 -0.41 -13.65 17.16
C ASP A 5 -1.35 -13.97 16.01
N LYS A 6 -1.16 -15.13 15.36
CA LYS A 6 -2.08 -15.61 14.33
C LYS A 6 -3.48 -15.81 14.88
N ILE A 7 -3.63 -16.44 16.04
CA ILE A 7 -4.93 -16.70 16.67
C ILE A 7 -5.61 -15.40 17.10
N ILE A 8 -4.87 -14.44 17.68
CA ILE A 8 -5.40 -13.13 18.08
C ILE A 8 -5.82 -12.33 16.84
N PHE A 9 -5.01 -12.34 15.78
CA PHE A 9 -5.33 -11.67 14.52
C PHE A 9 -6.59 -12.27 13.88
N THR A 10 -6.67 -13.61 13.81
CA THR A 10 -7.87 -14.28 13.31
C THR A 10 -9.07 -14.04 14.23
N ALA A 11 -8.92 -14.02 15.55
CA ALA A 11 -10.02 -13.76 16.48
C ALA A 11 -10.54 -12.32 16.39
N LEU A 12 -9.65 -11.32 16.26
CA LEU A 12 -10.01 -9.91 16.05
C LEU A 12 -10.73 -9.69 14.71
N LEU A 13 -10.27 -10.39 13.66
CA LEU A 13 -10.94 -10.39 12.36
C LEU A 13 -12.32 -11.05 12.41
N VAL A 14 -12.45 -12.14 13.20
CA VAL A 14 -13.71 -12.87 13.39
C VAL A 14 -14.71 -12.09 14.25
N GLU A 15 -14.27 -11.39 15.31
CA GLU A 15 -15.14 -10.54 16.14
C GLU A 15 -15.66 -9.31 15.37
N GLN A 16 -14.90 -8.79 14.40
CA GLN A 16 -15.31 -7.67 13.55
C GLN A 16 -15.79 -8.11 12.16
N ALA A 17 -16.05 -9.40 11.95
CA ALA A 17 -16.25 -10.04 10.64
C ALA A 17 -17.27 -9.34 9.74
N ARG A 18 -16.76 -8.37 8.99
CA ARG A 18 -17.28 -7.90 7.72
C ARG A 18 -16.13 -8.10 6.73
N SER A 19 -16.44 -8.59 5.53
CA SER A 19 -15.48 -8.79 4.43
C SER A 19 -14.60 -7.56 4.16
N THR A 20 -15.07 -6.38 4.55
CA THR A 20 -14.39 -5.09 4.41
C THR A 20 -13.19 -4.90 5.35
N VAL A 21 -13.25 -5.36 6.62
CA VAL A 21 -12.14 -5.18 7.60
C VAL A 21 -10.93 -6.02 7.18
N GLU A 22 -11.16 -7.31 6.92
CA GLU A 22 -10.13 -8.25 6.45
C GLU A 22 -9.52 -7.77 5.13
N SER A 23 -10.35 -7.24 4.23
CA SER A 23 -9.88 -6.67 2.97
C SER A 23 -8.98 -5.46 3.20
N TYR A 24 -9.36 -4.50 4.05
CA TYR A 24 -8.53 -3.32 4.31
C TYR A 24 -7.22 -3.67 5.02
N LEU A 25 -7.23 -4.60 5.98
CA LEU A 25 -6.01 -5.10 6.60
C LEU A 25 -5.09 -5.76 5.57
N ALA A 26 -5.64 -6.62 4.70
CA ALA A 26 -4.85 -7.23 3.64
C ALA A 26 -4.29 -6.18 2.66
N GLN A 27 -5.05 -5.14 2.33
CA GLN A 27 -4.61 -4.05 1.47
C GLN A 27 -3.49 -3.23 2.10
N LEU A 28 -3.64 -2.81 3.36
CA LEU A 28 -2.63 -2.05 4.10
C LEU A 28 -1.32 -2.83 4.27
N LEU A 29 -1.40 -4.11 4.61
CA LEU A 29 -0.20 -4.92 4.86
C LEU A 29 0.49 -5.37 3.57
N ALA A 30 -0.26 -5.79 2.56
CA ALA A 30 0.29 -6.33 1.32
C ALA A 30 0.44 -5.30 0.20
N GLY A 31 0.07 -4.03 0.44
CA GLY A 31 0.04 -2.98 -0.58
C GLY A 31 -0.96 -3.23 -1.71
N LYS A 32 -1.97 -4.08 -1.53
CA LYS A 32 -2.93 -4.35 -2.61
C LYS A 32 -3.82 -3.13 -2.83
N ILE A 33 -3.74 -2.54 -4.03
CA ILE A 33 -4.59 -1.40 -4.42
C ILE A 33 -5.43 -1.85 -5.61
N GLU A 34 -6.73 -1.95 -5.38
CA GLU A 34 -7.74 -2.21 -6.40
C GLU A 34 -8.40 -0.90 -6.80
N GLU A 35 -9.03 -0.83 -7.97
CA GLU A 35 -9.72 0.39 -8.43
C GLU A 35 -10.81 0.84 -7.43
N ALA A 36 -11.50 -0.10 -6.79
CA ALA A 36 -12.49 0.15 -5.76
C ALA A 36 -11.93 0.40 -4.35
N SER A 37 -10.61 0.28 -4.14
CA SER A 37 -9.98 0.54 -2.83
C SER A 37 -10.21 1.99 -2.39
N PRO A 38 -10.69 2.22 -1.16
CA PRO A 38 -10.81 3.57 -0.61
C PRO A 38 -9.43 4.15 -0.26
N PRO A 39 -9.37 5.45 0.07
CA PRO A 39 -8.15 6.10 0.57
C PRO A 39 -7.52 5.37 1.76
N VAL A 40 -6.19 5.46 1.90
CA VAL A 40 -5.45 4.87 3.04
C VAL A 40 -5.96 5.43 4.37
N SER A 41 -6.26 6.72 4.42
CA SER A 41 -6.85 7.37 5.59
C SER A 41 -8.21 6.80 6.00
N VAL A 42 -9.04 6.39 5.03
CA VAL A 42 -10.34 5.77 5.27
C VAL A 42 -10.15 4.34 5.75
N MET A 43 -9.28 3.56 5.11
CA MET A 43 -8.94 2.20 5.54
C MET A 43 -8.43 2.20 6.97
N TRP A 44 -7.47 3.09 7.28
CA TRP A 44 -6.86 3.22 8.60
C TRP A 44 -7.90 3.52 9.67
N LYS A 45 -8.75 4.54 9.47
CA LYS A 45 -9.80 4.92 10.42
C LYS A 45 -10.83 3.81 10.63
N PHE A 46 -11.10 3.00 9.61
CA PHE A 46 -12.09 1.92 9.66
C PHE A 46 -11.70 0.76 10.60
N LEU A 47 -10.40 0.51 10.78
CA LEU A 47 -9.92 -0.61 11.60
C LEU A 47 -10.28 -0.48 13.09
N GLY A 48 -10.39 0.74 13.60
CA GLY A 48 -10.49 0.99 15.03
C GLY A 48 -9.19 0.70 15.79
N GLU A 49 -9.10 1.18 17.02
CA GLU A 49 -7.84 1.30 17.78
C GLU A 49 -7.09 -0.02 17.98
N GLN A 50 -7.78 -1.11 18.33
CA GLN A 50 -7.14 -2.40 18.57
C GLN A 50 -6.44 -2.96 17.32
N LEU A 51 -7.12 -2.90 16.17
CA LEU A 51 -6.56 -3.38 14.90
C LEU A 51 -5.49 -2.42 14.38
N GLN A 52 -5.65 -1.11 14.57
CA GLN A 52 -4.60 -0.13 14.26
C GLN A 52 -3.31 -0.46 15.02
N ASN A 53 -3.38 -0.73 16.32
CA ASN A 53 -2.21 -1.12 17.11
C ASN A 53 -1.58 -2.42 16.59
N LYS A 54 -2.39 -3.41 16.20
CA LYS A 54 -1.87 -4.65 15.62
C LYS A 54 -1.21 -4.44 14.26
N VAL A 55 -1.73 -3.54 13.44
CA VAL A 55 -1.07 -3.14 12.18
C VAL A 55 0.27 -2.47 12.46
N LYS A 56 0.37 -1.57 13.45
CA LYS A 56 1.64 -0.96 13.86
C LYS A 56 2.65 -2.02 14.31
N GLU A 57 2.23 -2.97 15.13
CA GLU A 57 3.08 -4.09 15.58
C GLU A 57 3.60 -4.90 14.39
N VAL A 58 2.72 -5.33 13.49
CA VAL A 58 3.10 -6.13 12.32
C VAL A 58 4.05 -5.37 11.40
N LEU A 59 3.76 -4.10 11.13
CA LEU A 59 4.60 -3.24 10.30
C LEU A 59 5.97 -3.01 10.91
N TYR A 60 6.06 -2.82 12.23
CA TYR A 60 7.32 -2.68 12.93
C TYR A 60 8.13 -3.99 12.97
N GLU A 61 7.50 -5.10 13.37
CA GLU A 61 8.18 -6.37 13.60
C GLU A 61 8.61 -7.07 12.30
N ILE A 62 7.78 -7.01 11.26
CA ILE A 62 8.00 -7.77 10.01
C ILE A 62 8.60 -6.90 8.92
N PHE A 63 8.14 -5.66 8.80
CA PHE A 63 8.51 -4.77 7.70
C PHE A 63 9.46 -3.64 8.12
N HIS A 64 9.76 -3.53 9.41
CA HIS A 64 10.60 -2.47 9.99
C HIS A 64 10.10 -1.05 9.68
N VAL A 65 8.77 -0.90 9.48
CA VAL A 65 8.10 0.39 9.30
C VAL A 65 7.60 0.86 10.66
N ASP A 66 8.27 1.86 11.22
CA ASP A 66 7.89 2.46 12.49
C ASP A 66 6.75 3.46 12.30
N LEU A 67 5.61 3.18 12.94
CA LEU A 67 4.42 4.03 12.97
C LEU A 67 4.10 4.57 14.37
N TYR A 68 4.92 4.26 15.37
CA TYR A 68 4.72 4.72 16.73
C TYR A 68 5.04 6.22 16.82
N ASP A 69 4.31 6.92 17.69
CA ASP A 69 4.45 8.37 17.95
C ASP A 69 4.29 9.32 16.75
N LYS A 70 3.86 8.81 15.59
CA LYS A 70 3.48 9.63 14.44
C LYS A 70 2.11 10.27 14.65
N ASN A 71 1.98 11.53 14.22
CA ASN A 71 0.67 12.13 14.04
C ASN A 71 -0.07 11.44 12.88
N ASP A 72 -1.38 11.68 12.77
CA ASP A 72 -2.23 11.04 11.75
C ASP A 72 -1.71 11.27 10.33
N GLU A 73 -1.21 12.46 9.99
CA GLU A 73 -0.71 12.79 8.65
C GLU A 73 0.55 11.98 8.32
N ASP A 74 1.57 12.04 9.18
CA ASP A 74 2.82 11.31 9.01
C ASP A 74 2.61 9.79 9.01
N LEU A 75 1.63 9.31 9.78
CA LEU A 75 1.25 7.90 9.80
C LEU A 75 0.64 7.47 8.46
N ILE A 76 -0.27 8.26 7.90
CA ILE A 76 -0.85 7.95 6.59
C ILE A 76 0.22 7.99 5.52
N ILE A 77 1.11 8.98 5.51
CA ILE A 77 2.24 9.05 4.57
C ILE A 77 3.11 7.79 4.66
N ALA A 78 3.44 7.34 5.88
CA ALA A 78 4.23 6.13 6.07
C ALA A 78 3.51 4.86 5.60
N LEU A 79 2.19 4.75 5.81
CA LEU A 79 1.39 3.64 5.27
C LEU A 79 1.31 3.67 3.74
N GLU A 80 1.12 4.84 3.13
CA GLU A 80 1.11 4.99 1.67
C GLU A 80 2.45 4.58 1.06
N ALA A 81 3.57 5.00 1.68
CA ALA A 81 4.91 4.61 1.26
C ALA A 81 5.13 3.09 1.36
N HIS A 82 4.76 2.47 2.48
CA HIS A 82 4.81 1.01 2.66
C HIS A 82 3.97 0.28 1.58
N MET A 83 2.73 0.72 1.37
CA MET A 83 1.85 0.11 0.37
C MET A 83 2.41 0.25 -1.05
N ALA A 84 3.03 1.39 -1.38
CA ALA A 84 3.68 1.63 -2.66
C ALA A 84 4.89 0.71 -2.87
N GLU A 85 5.72 0.53 -1.84
CA GLU A 85 6.88 -0.35 -1.88
C GLU A 85 6.46 -1.81 -2.12
N MET A 86 5.48 -2.29 -1.36
CA MET A 86 4.96 -3.65 -1.49
C MET A 86 4.33 -3.91 -2.85
N SER A 87 3.51 -2.99 -3.34
CA SER A 87 2.86 -3.14 -4.66
C SER A 87 3.82 -2.99 -5.82
N GLY A 88 4.76 -2.03 -5.75
CA GLY A 88 5.80 -1.83 -6.75
C GLY A 88 6.69 -3.06 -6.88
N THR A 89 7.10 -3.64 -5.74
CA THR A 89 7.88 -4.90 -5.70
C THR A 89 7.11 -6.08 -6.29
N GLN A 90 5.84 -6.25 -5.93
CA GLN A 90 5.01 -7.31 -6.51
C GLN A 90 4.83 -7.14 -8.03
N LEU A 91 4.63 -5.90 -8.50
CA LEU A 91 4.50 -5.61 -9.91
C LEU A 91 5.81 -5.87 -10.66
N PHE A 92 6.95 -5.50 -10.06
CA PHE A 92 8.27 -5.77 -10.61
C PHE A 92 8.46 -7.27 -10.89
N HIS A 93 8.17 -8.13 -9.90
CA HIS A 93 8.27 -9.59 -10.05
C HIS A 93 7.18 -10.24 -10.91
N ARG A 94 6.14 -9.49 -11.31
CA ARG A 94 5.17 -9.94 -12.33
C ARG A 94 5.63 -9.59 -13.75
N ILE A 95 6.37 -8.50 -13.90
CA ILE A 95 6.88 -8.02 -15.19
C ILE A 95 8.16 -8.77 -15.55
N TYR A 96 9.04 -9.01 -14.58
CA TYR A 96 10.34 -9.64 -14.78
C TYR A 96 10.41 -11.00 -14.08
N THR A 97 10.91 -11.98 -14.82
CA THR A 97 11.21 -13.33 -14.31
C THR A 97 12.45 -13.34 -13.43
N GLU A 98 12.64 -14.40 -12.63
CA GLU A 98 13.83 -14.54 -11.77
C GLU A 98 15.13 -14.52 -12.58
N ASP A 99 15.17 -15.20 -13.72
CA ASP A 99 16.34 -15.22 -14.61
C ASP A 99 16.68 -13.82 -15.12
N GLU A 100 15.68 -13.06 -15.59
CA GLU A 100 15.88 -11.68 -16.02
C GLU A 100 16.42 -10.80 -14.90
N VAL A 101 15.92 -10.97 -13.67
CA VAL A 101 16.37 -10.20 -12.50
C VAL A 101 17.81 -10.55 -12.11
N ILE A 102 18.21 -11.82 -12.17
CA ILE A 102 19.59 -12.27 -11.89
C ILE A 102 20.57 -11.65 -12.89
N GLU A 103 20.18 -11.50 -14.15
CA GLU A 103 21.00 -10.88 -15.19
C GLU A 103 21.02 -9.34 -15.12
N MET A 104 20.15 -8.71 -14.31
CA MET A 104 20.15 -7.25 -14.18
C MET A 104 21.34 -6.75 -13.35
N SER A 105 21.97 -5.68 -13.84
CA SER A 105 22.89 -4.91 -13.00
C SER A 105 22.13 -4.30 -11.81
N PRO A 106 22.78 -4.15 -10.64
CA PRO A 106 22.15 -3.52 -9.46
C PRO A 106 21.56 -2.14 -9.74
N LYS A 107 22.22 -1.35 -10.60
CA LYS A 107 21.74 -0.02 -11.01
C LYS A 107 20.43 -0.10 -11.79
N LYS A 108 20.32 -1.05 -12.74
CA LYS A 108 19.11 -1.24 -13.54
C LYS A 108 17.97 -1.77 -12.68
N PHE A 109 18.25 -2.75 -11.83
CA PHE A 109 17.29 -3.29 -10.86
C PHE A 109 16.71 -2.18 -9.99
N ASN A 110 17.57 -1.41 -9.30
CA ASN A 110 17.13 -0.34 -8.41
C ASN A 110 16.34 0.74 -9.16
N PHE A 111 16.78 1.14 -10.36
CA PHE A 111 16.07 2.14 -11.15
C PHE A 111 14.65 1.69 -11.50
N LEU A 112 14.50 0.46 -12.03
CA LEU A 112 13.20 -0.07 -12.45
C LEU A 112 12.26 -0.30 -11.27
N LEU A 113 12.78 -0.87 -10.17
CA LEU A 113 12.01 -1.07 -8.95
C LEU A 113 11.51 0.28 -8.39
N ASN A 114 12.41 1.26 -8.24
CA ASN A 114 12.04 2.57 -7.72
C ASN A 114 11.02 3.29 -8.61
N SER A 115 11.13 3.18 -9.94
CA SER A 115 10.13 3.74 -10.86
C SER A 115 8.74 3.11 -10.69
N LEU A 116 8.67 1.80 -10.42
CA LEU A 116 7.40 1.13 -10.16
C LEU A 116 6.82 1.51 -8.80
N VAL A 117 7.66 1.59 -7.77
CA VAL A 117 7.26 2.06 -6.43
C VAL A 117 6.71 3.48 -6.50
N GLU A 118 7.40 4.40 -7.18
CA GLU A 118 6.95 5.78 -7.37
C GLU A 118 5.62 5.84 -8.16
N SER A 119 5.48 5.04 -9.22
CA SER A 119 4.23 4.95 -9.96
C SER A 119 3.07 4.46 -9.08
N MET A 120 3.31 3.49 -8.20
CA MET A 120 2.30 3.00 -7.27
C MET A 120 1.98 4.04 -6.18
N HIS A 121 2.98 4.75 -5.67
CA HIS A 121 2.78 5.83 -4.71
C HIS A 121 1.85 6.91 -5.28
N ASN A 122 2.08 7.34 -6.51
CA ASN A 122 1.22 8.32 -7.18
C ASN A 122 -0.23 7.82 -7.31
N LYS A 123 -0.43 6.54 -7.67
CA LYS A 123 -1.79 5.94 -7.74
C LYS A 123 -2.50 5.90 -6.39
N ILE A 124 -1.77 5.66 -5.31
CA ILE A 124 -2.33 5.67 -3.95
C ILE A 124 -2.73 7.10 -3.58
N GLN A 125 -1.86 8.07 -3.81
CA GLN A 125 -2.12 9.47 -3.51
C GLN A 125 -3.28 10.03 -4.35
N GLU A 126 -3.37 9.66 -5.63
CA GLU A 126 -4.51 10.00 -6.47
C GLU A 126 -5.82 9.54 -5.85
N LYS A 127 -5.87 8.33 -5.29
CA LYS A 127 -7.04 7.83 -4.55
C LYS A 127 -7.28 8.60 -3.25
N SER A 128 -6.22 8.95 -2.53
CA SER A 128 -6.31 9.72 -1.28
C SER A 128 -6.78 11.16 -1.48
N TYR A 129 -6.62 11.73 -2.69
CA TYR A 129 -6.97 13.13 -2.99
C TYR A 129 -8.41 13.37 -3.43
N TYR A 130 -9.33 12.40 -3.41
CA TYR A 130 -10.72 12.60 -3.85
C TYR A 130 -11.72 12.91 -2.71
N PRO A 131 -12.17 14.18 -2.61
CA PRO A 131 -13.57 14.54 -2.52
C PRO A 131 -14.04 15.04 -3.90
N GLY A 132 -14.30 14.11 -4.83
CA GLY A 132 -14.96 14.36 -6.13
C GLY A 132 -14.34 15.39 -7.08
N THR A 133 -13.64 14.97 -8.14
CA THR A 133 -13.50 15.79 -9.36
C THR A 133 -13.20 14.93 -10.60
N GLN A 134 -14.08 14.96 -11.60
CA GLN A 134 -13.84 14.37 -12.93
C GLN A 134 -12.53 14.90 -13.54
N ILE A 135 -11.61 14.01 -13.91
CA ILE A 135 -10.47 14.39 -14.78
C ILE A 135 -10.94 14.31 -16.23
N GLN A 136 -11.10 15.47 -16.86
CA GLN A 136 -11.18 15.58 -18.31
C GLN A 136 -9.80 15.32 -18.91
N ILE A 137 -9.70 14.28 -19.74
CA ILE A 137 -8.52 14.04 -20.56
C ILE A 137 -8.59 14.98 -21.76
N THR A 138 -7.91 16.12 -21.70
CA THR A 138 -7.63 16.95 -22.86
C THR A 138 -6.58 16.27 -23.73
N ARG A 139 -6.98 15.81 -24.92
CA ARG A 139 -6.03 15.45 -25.97
C ARG A 139 -5.41 16.73 -26.52
N SER A 140 -4.16 17.00 -26.18
CA SER A 140 -3.35 18.00 -26.88
C SER A 140 -2.91 17.45 -28.23
N ASN A 141 -3.76 17.62 -29.24
CA ASN A 141 -3.29 17.78 -30.62
C ASN A 141 -3.85 19.13 -31.07
N ASP A 142 -3.00 20.16 -31.02
CA ASP A 142 -3.00 21.31 -31.95
C ASP A 142 -1.98 22.36 -31.49
N ILE A 143 -0.70 22.10 -31.78
CA ILE A 143 0.40 23.09 -31.88
C ILE A 143 1.41 22.45 -32.86
N LYS A 144 1.34 22.60 -34.18
CA LYS A 144 1.71 23.72 -35.08
C LYS A 144 1.59 23.15 -36.50
N SER A 145 1.31 23.85 -37.59
CA SER A 145 1.31 25.26 -37.97
C SER A 145 0.51 25.36 -39.28
#